data_AF-A0A7J7FKS4-F1
#
_entry.id   AF-A0A7J7FKS4-F1
#
_cell.length_a   1.000
_cell.length_b   1.000
_cell.length_c   1.000
_cell.angle_alpha   90.00
_cell.angle_beta   90.00
_cell.angle_gamma   90.00
#
_symmetry.space_group_name_H-M   'P 1'
#
loop_
_entity.id
_entity.type
_entity.pdbx_description
1 polymer ?
#
loop_
_entity_poly.entity_id
_entity_poly.type
_entity_poly.pdbx_seq_one_letter_code
_entity_poly.pdbx_strand_id
1 'polypeptide(L)'
;MQYTLLIVGRSAIRKERSAKSLGPDQLKTGATDFNCVGLTLSETMNYTSFILAFQLCVILGSSSYYCQAVFFKEIENLKEYFNASNPDVADGGSLFLDILKNWKEESDKKIIQSQIVSFYFKLFENLKDNQVIQKSMDTIKEDLFVKFFNSSTSKLDDFKKLIQIPVDDLQVQRKAISELIKVMNDLSPRSNLRKRKRSQGQFRGRRALN
;
A
#
# COMPACT_ATOMS: atom_id res chain seq x y z
N MET A 1 -24.93 -22.80 -19.73
CA MET A 1 -25.36 -21.50 -20.30
C MET A 1 -24.12 -20.78 -20.81
N GLN A 2 -24.02 -20.64 -22.13
CA GLN A 2 -22.95 -19.96 -22.84
C GLN A 2 -23.28 -18.46 -22.92
N TYR A 3 -22.30 -17.57 -22.70
CA TYR A 3 -22.47 -16.14 -22.95
C TYR A 3 -21.71 -15.75 -24.21
N THR A 4 -22.47 -15.46 -25.27
CA THR A 4 -22.01 -14.87 -26.53
C THR A 4 -22.05 -13.35 -26.39
N LEU A 5 -20.90 -12.67 -26.51
CA LEU A 5 -20.84 -11.21 -26.53
C LEU A 5 -20.76 -10.73 -27.99
N LEU A 6 -21.88 -10.20 -28.48
CA LEU A 6 -22.01 -9.49 -29.76
C LEU A 6 -21.50 -8.05 -29.59
N ILE A 7 -20.46 -7.68 -30.32
CA ILE A 7 -20.04 -6.28 -30.46
C ILE A 7 -20.57 -5.76 -31.81
N VAL A 8 -21.53 -4.84 -31.74
CA VAL A 8 -21.95 -3.99 -32.86
C VAL A 8 -21.83 -2.54 -32.41
N GLY A 9 -21.12 -1.72 -33.18
CA GLY A 9 -21.00 -0.29 -32.91
C GLY A 9 -20.06 0.45 -33.85
N ARG A 10 -20.52 0.68 -35.08
CA ARG A 10 -19.94 1.59 -36.08
C ARG A 10 -19.60 2.97 -35.47
N SER A 11 -18.49 3.55 -35.92
CA SER A 11 -18.38 5.01 -36.08
C SER A 11 -17.48 5.33 -37.26
N ALA A 12 -18.11 5.88 -38.30
CA ALA A 12 -17.48 6.43 -39.48
C ALA A 12 -17.09 7.89 -39.19
N ILE A 13 -15.84 8.28 -39.44
CA ILE A 13 -15.48 9.69 -39.59
C ILE A 13 -14.72 9.88 -40.90
N ARG A 14 -15.45 10.59 -41.76
CA ARG A 14 -15.14 11.24 -43.03
C ARG A 14 -13.95 12.20 -42.89
N LYS A 15 -12.96 12.12 -43.79
CA LYS A 15 -12.06 13.25 -44.09
C LYS A 15 -11.90 13.38 -45.60
N GLU A 16 -12.29 14.54 -46.11
CA GLU A 16 -12.28 14.93 -47.51
C GLU A 16 -10.88 15.16 -48.09
N ARG A 17 -10.85 15.07 -49.42
CA ARG A 17 -9.74 15.32 -50.34
C ARG A 17 -9.19 16.74 -50.22
N SER A 18 -7.90 16.89 -50.53
CA SER A 18 -7.46 17.98 -51.40
C SER A 18 -6.33 17.50 -52.29
N ALA A 19 -6.60 17.44 -53.60
CA ALA A 19 -5.64 17.16 -54.64
C ALA A 19 -4.87 18.44 -54.99
N LYS A 20 -3.55 18.32 -55.22
CA LYS A 20 -2.77 19.21 -56.08
C LYS A 20 -1.85 18.36 -56.96
N SER A 21 -1.80 18.76 -58.21
CA SER A 21 -1.38 18.06 -59.42
C SER A 21 0.06 18.38 -59.86
N LEU A 22 0.49 17.68 -60.92
CA LEU A 22 1.68 17.85 -61.80
C LEU A 22 3.00 17.32 -61.21
N GLY A 23 3.81 16.49 -61.88
CA GLY A 23 3.80 15.91 -63.24
C GLY A 23 4.83 14.75 -63.30
N PRO A 24 4.96 14.05 -64.45
CA PRO A 24 5.51 12.70 -64.54
C PRO A 24 7.02 12.69 -64.85
N ASP A 25 7.72 11.63 -64.46
CA ASP A 25 8.62 10.90 -65.35
C ASP A 25 9.33 9.70 -64.69
N GLN A 26 9.23 8.56 -65.38
CA GLN A 26 10.24 7.50 -65.59
C GLN A 26 10.80 6.72 -64.37
N LEU A 27 10.50 5.41 -64.26
CA LEU A 27 11.44 4.33 -64.62
C LEU A 27 10.86 2.91 -64.37
N LYS A 28 10.69 2.19 -65.48
CA LYS A 28 11.05 0.79 -65.77
C LYS A 28 10.88 -0.33 -64.70
N THR A 29 9.93 -1.21 -65.00
CA THR A 29 10.07 -2.68 -65.19
C THR A 29 11.21 -3.44 -64.51
N GLY A 30 10.86 -4.55 -63.85
CA GLY A 30 11.71 -5.75 -63.75
C GLY A 30 11.60 -6.51 -62.44
N ALA A 31 11.03 -7.71 -62.49
CA ALA A 31 10.81 -8.62 -61.37
C ALA A 31 12.10 -9.27 -60.85
N THR A 32 12.14 -9.57 -59.55
CA THR A 32 12.90 -10.70 -58.97
C THR A 32 12.32 -11.11 -57.60
N ASP A 33 11.69 -12.27 -57.62
CA ASP A 33 11.89 -13.43 -56.73
C ASP A 33 11.75 -13.39 -55.20
N PHE A 34 10.99 -14.42 -54.81
CA PHE A 34 10.94 -15.17 -53.56
C PHE A 34 12.27 -15.35 -52.81
N ASN A 35 12.11 -15.44 -51.49
CA ASN A 35 12.95 -16.07 -50.46
C ASN A 35 13.73 -15.12 -49.55
N CYS A 36 13.21 -14.89 -48.36
CA CYS A 36 13.93 -15.23 -47.12
C CYS A 36 12.96 -15.15 -45.92
N VAL A 37 12.16 -16.20 -45.73
CA VAL A 37 11.55 -16.48 -44.42
C VAL A 37 12.70 -16.95 -43.52
N GLY A 38 13.32 -16.00 -42.85
CA GLY A 38 14.52 -16.20 -42.05
C GLY A 38 14.66 -15.12 -41.00
N LEU A 39 13.59 -14.84 -40.24
CA LEU A 39 13.65 -14.00 -39.06
C LEU A 39 13.59 -14.90 -37.82
N THR A 40 14.78 -15.33 -37.43
CA THR A 40 15.25 -15.47 -36.04
C THR A 40 14.16 -15.63 -34.97
N LEU A 41 13.93 -16.88 -34.54
CA LEU A 41 13.20 -17.26 -33.33
C LEU A 41 13.76 -16.63 -32.03
N SER A 42 14.87 -15.88 -32.07
CA SER A 42 15.42 -15.16 -30.92
C SER A 42 14.85 -13.74 -30.74
N GLU A 43 14.22 -13.14 -31.76
CA GLU A 43 13.63 -11.81 -31.66
C GLU A 43 12.22 -11.86 -31.05
N THR A 44 11.48 -12.94 -31.26
CA THR A 44 10.12 -13.11 -30.74
C THR A 44 10.05 -13.28 -29.22
N MET A 45 11.15 -13.70 -28.57
CA MET A 45 11.23 -13.89 -27.11
C MET A 45 11.45 -12.58 -26.32
N ASN A 46 11.96 -11.52 -26.96
CA ASN A 46 12.19 -10.23 -26.30
C ASN A 46 10.98 -9.29 -26.39
N TYR A 47 10.27 -9.28 -27.53
CA TYR A 47 9.05 -8.48 -27.69
C TYR A 47 7.88 -9.01 -26.86
N THR A 48 7.74 -10.33 -26.71
CA THR A 48 6.74 -10.93 -25.83
C THR A 48 7.03 -10.61 -24.36
N SER A 49 8.29 -10.65 -23.93
CA SER A 49 8.69 -10.22 -22.58
C SER A 49 8.34 -8.75 -22.31
N PHE A 50 8.61 -7.86 -23.26
CA PHE A 50 8.28 -6.44 -23.15
C PHE A 50 6.77 -6.18 -23.13
N ILE A 51 5.99 -6.88 -23.97
CA ILE A 51 4.54 -6.79 -23.98
C ILE A 51 3.96 -7.31 -22.66
N LEU A 52 4.45 -8.43 -22.13
CA LEU A 52 4.02 -8.97 -20.84
C LEU A 52 4.36 -8.02 -19.68
N ALA A 53 5.56 -7.44 -19.68
CA ALA A 53 5.96 -6.44 -18.68
C ALA A 53 5.08 -5.19 -18.76
N PHE A 54 4.75 -4.71 -19.97
CA PHE A 54 3.86 -3.58 -20.17
C PHE A 54 2.43 -3.87 -19.70
N GLN A 55 1.89 -5.05 -20.03
CA GLN A 55 0.57 -5.50 -19.55
C GLN A 55 0.54 -5.60 -18.03
N LEU A 56 1.57 -6.17 -17.41
CA LEU A 56 1.72 -6.21 -15.95
C LEU A 56 1.77 -4.79 -15.36
N CYS A 57 2.55 -3.88 -15.96
CA CYS A 57 2.61 -2.48 -15.51
C CYS A 57 1.27 -1.75 -15.65
N VAL A 58 0.52 -1.98 -16.73
CA VAL A 58 -0.81 -1.38 -16.91
C VAL A 58 -1.81 -1.95 -15.91
N ILE A 59 -1.79 -3.26 -15.64
CA ILE A 59 -2.68 -3.91 -14.66
C ILE A 59 -2.33 -3.48 -13.21
N LEU A 60 -1.04 -3.46 -12.86
CA LEU A 60 -0.55 -3.03 -11.53
C LEU A 60 -0.75 -1.52 -11.31
N GLY A 61 -0.51 -0.72 -12.34
CA GLY A 61 -0.70 0.74 -12.30
C GLY A 61 -2.17 1.16 -12.25
N SER A 62 -3.04 0.48 -12.99
CA SER A 62 -4.49 0.77 -12.98
C SER A 62 -5.18 0.28 -11.71
N SER A 63 -4.80 -0.88 -11.17
CA SER A 63 -5.38 -1.41 -9.93
C SER A 63 -5.06 -0.54 -8.71
N SER A 64 -3.81 -0.06 -8.58
CA SER A 64 -3.41 0.85 -7.49
C SER A 64 -4.16 2.19 -7.54
N TYR A 65 -4.31 2.78 -8.73
CA TYR A 65 -5.05 4.03 -8.91
C TYR A 65 -6.56 3.86 -8.66
N TYR A 66 -7.16 2.76 -9.17
CA TYR A 66 -8.58 2.47 -8.95
C TYR A 66 -8.89 2.23 -7.47
N CYS A 67 -8.06 1.48 -6.76
CA CYS A 67 -8.19 1.29 -5.31
C CYS A 67 -8.11 2.62 -4.54
N GLN A 68 -7.20 3.52 -4.94
CA GLN A 68 -7.09 4.83 -4.32
C GLN A 68 -8.31 5.72 -4.57
N ALA A 69 -8.86 5.71 -5.80
CA ALA A 69 -10.07 6.45 -6.15
C ALA A 69 -11.31 5.95 -5.38
N VAL A 70 -11.45 4.63 -5.23
CA VAL A 70 -12.52 4.03 -4.42
C VAL A 70 -12.38 4.41 -2.95
N PHE A 71 -11.18 4.34 -2.40
CA PHE A 71 -10.92 4.77 -1.01
C PHE A 71 -11.33 6.21 -0.75
N PHE A 72 -10.92 7.15 -1.60
CA PHE A 72 -11.30 8.56 -1.44
C PHE A 72 -12.81 8.78 -1.58
N LYS A 73 -13.46 8.10 -2.52
CA LYS A 73 -14.91 8.17 -2.68
C LYS A 73 -15.64 7.72 -1.40
N GLU A 74 -15.20 6.63 -0.80
CA GLU A 74 -15.83 6.12 0.42
C GLU A 74 -15.55 7.02 1.64
N ILE A 75 -14.42 7.74 1.68
CA ILE A 75 -14.19 8.81 2.67
C ILE A 75 -15.18 9.96 2.50
N GLU A 76 -15.41 10.41 1.26
CA GLU A 76 -16.37 11.50 1.01
C GLU A 76 -17.80 11.08 1.39
N ASN A 77 -18.19 9.83 1.12
CA ASN A 77 -19.47 9.28 1.58
C ASN A 77 -19.60 9.34 3.12
N LEU A 78 -18.54 8.98 3.86
CA LEU A 78 -18.55 9.10 5.32
C LEU A 78 -18.62 10.55 5.78
N LYS A 79 -17.87 11.45 5.13
CA LYS A 79 -17.92 12.89 5.47
C LYS A 79 -19.32 13.45 5.28
N GLU A 80 -19.97 13.13 4.16
CA GLU A 80 -21.34 13.55 3.89
C GLU A 80 -22.31 12.99 4.94
N TYR A 81 -22.19 11.70 5.26
CA TYR A 81 -23.03 11.05 6.28
C TYR A 81 -22.92 11.72 7.66
N PHE A 82 -21.71 12.08 8.08
CA PHE A 82 -21.46 12.75 9.36
C PHE A 82 -21.63 14.28 9.31
N ASN A 83 -22.00 14.84 8.15
CA ASN A 83 -21.98 16.28 7.91
C ASN A 83 -20.62 16.93 8.26
N ALA A 84 -19.52 16.19 8.04
CA ALA A 84 -18.17 16.56 8.45
C ALA A 84 -17.54 17.70 7.61
N SER A 85 -18.25 18.17 6.58
CA SER A 85 -17.85 19.29 5.73
C SER A 85 -18.44 20.63 6.18
N ASN A 86 -19.27 20.63 7.21
CA ASN A 86 -19.87 21.83 7.78
C ASN A 86 -18.77 22.67 8.49
N PRO A 87 -18.75 24.01 8.33
CA PRO A 87 -17.71 24.86 8.92
C PRO A 87 -17.50 24.70 10.44
N ASP A 88 -18.56 24.36 11.19
CA ASP A 88 -18.51 24.11 12.64
C ASP A 88 -17.60 22.94 13.03
N VAL A 89 -17.34 22.00 12.13
CA VAL A 89 -16.43 20.86 12.35
C VAL A 89 -14.97 21.30 12.45
N ALA A 90 -14.62 22.44 11.86
CA ALA A 90 -13.28 23.01 11.96
C ALA A 90 -13.07 23.80 13.27
N ASP A 91 -14.14 24.07 14.02
CA ASP A 91 -14.05 24.78 15.31
C ASP A 91 -13.32 23.91 16.35
N GLY A 92 -12.38 24.50 17.07
CA GLY A 92 -11.53 23.80 18.05
C GLY A 92 -10.25 23.19 17.48
N GLY A 93 -9.98 23.36 16.18
CA GLY A 93 -8.74 22.90 15.54
C GLY A 93 -8.75 21.43 15.15
N SER A 94 -7.60 20.91 14.70
CA SER A 94 -7.54 19.53 14.19
C SER A 94 -7.35 18.50 15.31
N LEU A 95 -8.11 17.39 15.25
CA LEU A 95 -8.00 16.32 16.25
C LEU A 95 -6.65 15.57 16.20
N PHE A 96 -6.17 15.27 14.99
CA PHE A 96 -4.99 14.41 14.80
C PHE A 96 -3.89 15.06 13.96
N LEU A 97 -4.23 15.98 13.07
CA LEU A 97 -3.29 16.47 12.06
C LEU A 97 -2.15 17.27 12.68
N ASP A 98 -2.45 18.12 13.65
CA ASP A 98 -1.43 18.92 14.32
C ASP A 98 -0.54 18.07 15.23
N ILE A 99 -1.09 17.02 15.85
CA ILE A 99 -0.30 16.03 16.60
C ILE A 99 0.65 15.30 15.65
N LEU A 100 0.15 14.80 14.51
CA LEU A 100 0.96 14.06 13.53
C LEU A 100 2.09 14.90 12.91
N LYS A 101 1.89 16.21 12.73
CA LYS A 101 2.93 17.12 12.20
C LYS A 101 4.14 17.26 13.13
N ASN A 102 3.94 17.07 14.44
CA ASN A 102 5.01 17.24 15.43
C ASN A 102 6.03 16.09 15.41
N TRP A 103 5.65 14.90 14.91
CA TRP A 103 6.49 13.70 14.94
C TRP A 103 7.10 13.41 13.57
N LYS A 104 8.41 13.62 13.47
CA LYS A 104 9.19 13.40 12.24
C LYS A 104 9.82 12.01 12.17
N GLU A 105 10.18 11.43 13.30
CA GLU A 105 10.79 10.09 13.36
C GLU A 105 9.72 9.02 13.10
N GLU A 106 10.01 8.04 12.24
CA GLU A 106 9.04 6.99 11.89
C GLU A 106 8.64 6.14 13.11
N SER A 107 9.57 5.90 14.04
CA SER A 107 9.30 5.18 15.30
C SER A 107 8.26 5.91 16.16
N ASP A 108 8.48 7.20 16.44
CA ASP A 108 7.55 8.06 17.18
C ASP A 108 6.22 8.19 16.45
N LYS A 109 6.26 8.38 15.14
CA LYS A 109 5.07 8.48 14.30
C LYS A 109 4.23 7.21 14.37
N LYS A 110 4.86 6.02 14.40
CA LYS A 110 4.15 4.74 14.54
C LYS A 110 3.44 4.60 15.88
N ILE A 111 4.02 5.14 16.97
CA ILE A 111 3.37 5.14 18.29
C ILE A 111 2.06 5.94 18.22
N ILE A 112 2.11 7.15 17.65
CA ILE A 112 0.95 8.03 17.53
C ILE A 112 -0.08 7.48 16.53
N GLN A 113 0.39 6.99 15.38
CA GLN A 113 -0.49 6.34 14.39
C GLN A 113 -1.20 5.14 14.98
N SER A 114 -0.54 4.33 15.82
CA SER A 114 -1.16 3.19 16.51
C SER A 114 -2.38 3.62 17.33
N GLN A 115 -2.27 4.73 18.06
CA GLN A 115 -3.38 5.29 18.83
C GLN A 115 -4.50 5.81 17.93
N ILE A 116 -4.16 6.53 16.85
CA ILE A 116 -5.17 7.03 15.90
C ILE A 116 -5.92 5.88 15.22
N VAL A 117 -5.21 4.82 14.81
CA VAL A 117 -5.83 3.63 14.23
C VAL A 117 -6.77 2.97 15.25
N SER A 118 -6.34 2.84 16.51
CA SER A 118 -7.20 2.27 17.57
C SER A 118 -8.49 3.07 17.76
N PHE A 119 -8.41 4.41 17.66
CA PHE A 119 -9.56 5.30 17.74
C PHE A 119 -10.55 5.03 16.59
N TYR A 120 -10.07 4.96 15.34
CA TYR A 120 -10.95 4.68 14.20
C TYR A 120 -11.58 3.29 14.27
N PHE A 121 -10.84 2.28 14.74
CA PHE A 121 -11.40 0.95 14.98
C PHE A 121 -12.56 1.01 15.99
N LYS A 122 -12.36 1.70 17.12
CA LYS A 122 -13.41 1.89 18.13
C LYS A 122 -14.60 2.68 17.60
N LEU A 123 -14.36 3.73 16.82
CA LEU A 123 -15.42 4.50 16.16
C LEU A 123 -16.26 3.61 15.22
N PHE A 124 -15.61 2.80 14.39
CA PHE A 124 -16.29 1.90 13.46
C PHE A 124 -17.01 0.74 14.16
N GLU A 125 -16.49 0.25 15.30
CA GLU A 125 -17.19 -0.76 16.11
C GLU A 125 -18.52 -0.22 16.67
N ASN A 126 -18.55 1.04 17.10
CA ASN A 126 -19.78 1.68 17.59
C ASN A 126 -20.85 1.90 16.49
N LEU A 127 -20.44 1.85 15.23
CA LEU A 127 -21.27 2.14 14.06
C LEU A 127 -21.58 0.89 13.22
N LYS A 128 -21.15 -0.29 13.68
CA LYS A 128 -21.19 -1.55 12.92
C LYS A 128 -22.57 -1.94 12.42
N ASP A 129 -23.63 -1.53 13.12
CA ASP A 129 -25.02 -1.89 12.79
C ASP A 129 -25.62 -0.94 11.72
N ASN A 130 -24.88 0.10 11.32
CA ASN A 130 -25.32 1.05 10.32
C ASN A 130 -24.98 0.59 8.89
N GLN A 131 -25.98 0.02 8.23
CA GLN A 131 -25.86 -0.52 6.87
C GLN A 131 -25.51 0.54 5.82
N VAL A 132 -25.89 1.82 6.04
CA VAL A 132 -25.67 2.90 5.05
C VAL A 132 -24.18 3.15 4.83
N ILE A 133 -23.41 3.14 5.92
CA ILE A 133 -21.98 3.44 5.90
C ILE A 133 -21.09 2.20 6.00
N GLN A 134 -21.68 1.00 6.11
CA GLN A 134 -20.95 -0.24 6.29
C GLN A 134 -19.91 -0.48 5.20
N LYS A 135 -20.31 -0.34 3.93
CA LYS A 135 -19.41 -0.49 2.78
C LYS A 135 -18.23 0.47 2.85
N SER A 136 -18.48 1.73 3.23
CA SER A 136 -17.44 2.75 3.32
C SER A 136 -16.46 2.43 4.45
N MET A 137 -16.98 2.01 5.62
CA MET A 137 -16.16 1.57 6.75
C MET A 137 -15.31 0.34 6.39
N ASP A 138 -15.87 -0.65 5.71
CA ASP A 138 -15.15 -1.87 5.34
C ASP A 138 -14.03 -1.57 4.34
N THR A 139 -14.28 -0.69 3.37
CA THR A 139 -13.26 -0.24 2.41
C THR A 139 -12.10 0.49 3.12
N ILE A 140 -12.41 1.35 4.08
CA ILE A 140 -11.39 2.09 4.84
C ILE A 140 -10.61 1.16 5.79
N LYS A 141 -11.29 0.18 6.41
CA LYS A 141 -10.64 -0.85 7.23
C LYS A 141 -9.65 -1.68 6.40
N GLU A 142 -10.02 -2.04 5.17
CA GLU A 142 -9.13 -2.78 4.27
C GLU A 142 -7.91 -1.93 3.86
N ASP A 143 -8.11 -0.66 3.53
CA ASP A 143 -6.99 0.24 3.21
C ASP A 143 -6.06 0.46 4.42
N LEU A 144 -6.60 0.58 5.63
CA LEU A 144 -5.82 0.59 6.88
C LEU A 144 -5.06 -0.72 7.10
N PHE A 145 -5.68 -1.86 6.80
CA PHE A 145 -5.03 -3.17 6.86
C PHE A 145 -3.80 -3.24 5.97
N VAL A 146 -3.92 -2.77 4.72
CA VAL A 146 -2.80 -2.72 3.79
C VAL A 146 -1.73 -1.71 4.26
N LYS A 147 -2.10 -0.47 4.58
CA LYS A 147 -1.13 0.61 4.83
C LYS A 147 -0.48 0.59 6.21
N PHE A 148 -1.21 0.24 7.26
CA PHE A 148 -0.68 0.28 8.63
C PHE A 148 -0.12 -1.08 9.06
N PHE A 149 -0.81 -2.16 8.72
CA PHE A 149 -0.41 -3.52 9.10
C PHE A 149 0.45 -4.22 8.03
N ASN A 150 0.72 -3.56 6.89
CA ASN A 150 1.45 -4.15 5.75
C ASN A 150 0.84 -5.48 5.30
N SER A 151 -0.50 -5.55 5.27
CA SER A 151 -1.27 -6.76 4.94
C SER A 151 -0.97 -7.97 5.85
N SER A 152 -0.47 -7.73 7.07
CA SER A 152 -0.15 -8.79 8.04
C SER A 152 -1.34 -9.07 8.95
N THR A 153 -2.00 -10.21 8.75
CA THR A 153 -3.13 -10.67 9.57
C THR A 153 -2.73 -10.88 11.02
N SER A 154 -1.54 -11.43 11.29
CA SER A 154 -1.05 -11.64 12.65
C SER A 154 -0.93 -10.33 13.43
N LYS A 155 -0.38 -9.26 12.80
CA LYS A 155 -0.31 -7.94 13.44
C LYS A 155 -1.69 -7.35 13.68
N LEU A 156 -2.62 -7.52 12.74
CA LEU A 156 -3.99 -7.05 12.89
C LEU A 156 -4.70 -7.77 14.06
N ASP A 157 -4.55 -9.09 14.15
CA ASP A 157 -5.18 -9.90 15.20
C ASP A 157 -4.62 -9.57 16.58
N ASP A 158 -3.29 -9.43 16.70
CA ASP A 158 -2.67 -9.03 17.96
C ASP A 158 -3.06 -7.59 18.34
N PHE A 159 -3.15 -6.68 17.38
CA PHE A 159 -3.65 -5.33 17.61
C PHE A 159 -5.11 -5.32 18.09
N LYS A 160 -5.99 -6.11 17.46
CA LYS A 160 -7.39 -6.25 17.89
C LYS A 160 -7.50 -6.82 19.30
N LYS A 161 -6.71 -7.83 19.63
CA LYS A 161 -6.65 -8.38 21.00
C LYS A 161 -6.28 -7.30 22.01
N LEU A 162 -5.31 -6.44 21.69
CA LEU A 162 -4.85 -5.37 22.59
C LEU A 162 -5.93 -4.30 22.83
N ILE A 163 -6.65 -3.86 21.80
CA ILE A 163 -7.68 -2.82 21.95
C ILE A 163 -8.96 -3.33 22.63
N GLN A 164 -9.21 -4.65 22.59
CA GLN A 164 -10.40 -5.28 23.19
C GLN A 164 -10.19 -5.75 24.63
N ILE A 165 -9.02 -5.52 25.23
CA ILE A 165 -8.74 -5.91 26.62
C ILE A 165 -9.67 -5.17 27.58
N PRO A 166 -10.51 -5.86 28.38
CA PRO A 166 -11.37 -5.22 29.35
C PRO A 166 -10.54 -4.80 30.58
N VAL A 167 -10.21 -3.52 30.67
CA VAL A 167 -9.38 -2.97 31.76
C VAL A 167 -10.06 -3.07 33.12
N ASP A 168 -11.39 -3.14 33.16
CA ASP A 168 -12.19 -3.25 34.40
C ASP A 168 -12.23 -4.66 34.99
N ASP A 169 -11.79 -5.69 34.25
CA ASP A 169 -11.76 -7.07 34.74
C ASP A 169 -10.56 -7.29 35.70
N LEU A 170 -10.87 -7.67 36.95
CA LEU A 170 -9.87 -7.93 37.98
C LEU A 170 -8.83 -9.00 37.58
N GLN A 171 -9.21 -10.03 36.83
CA GLN A 171 -8.26 -11.06 36.37
C GLN A 171 -7.32 -10.52 35.31
N VAL A 172 -7.83 -9.68 34.41
CA VAL A 172 -7.01 -8.98 33.41
C VAL A 172 -6.02 -8.04 34.08
N GLN A 173 -6.46 -7.26 35.05
CA GLN A 173 -5.59 -6.38 35.84
C GLN A 173 -4.47 -7.16 36.53
N ARG A 174 -4.80 -8.27 37.21
CA ARG A 174 -3.80 -9.13 37.88
C ARG A 174 -2.75 -9.67 36.90
N LYS A 175 -3.18 -10.13 35.72
CA LYS A 175 -2.27 -10.59 34.66
C LYS A 175 -1.40 -9.45 34.13
N ALA A 176 -1.98 -8.29 33.82
CA ALA A 176 -1.26 -7.11 33.34
C ALA A 176 -0.16 -6.68 34.33
N ILE A 177 -0.47 -6.63 35.63
CA ILE A 177 0.52 -6.30 36.67
C ILE A 177 1.60 -7.39 36.79
N SER A 178 1.24 -8.67 36.65
CA SER A 178 2.22 -9.77 36.70
C SER A 178 3.24 -9.74 35.54
N GLU A 179 2.82 -9.23 34.38
CA GLU A 179 3.65 -9.13 33.17
C GLU A 179 4.38 -7.79 33.04
N LEU A 180 3.97 -6.76 33.81
CA LEU A 180 4.45 -5.39 33.72
C LEU A 180 5.98 -5.27 33.74
N ILE A 181 6.67 -6.02 34.61
CA ILE A 181 8.14 -5.98 34.69
C ILE A 181 8.77 -6.41 33.36
N LYS A 182 8.22 -7.44 32.71
CA LYS A 182 8.73 -7.92 31.42
C LYS A 182 8.47 -6.89 30.31
N VAL A 183 7.27 -6.32 30.29
CA VAL A 183 6.91 -5.24 29.35
C VAL A 183 7.85 -4.05 29.49
N MET A 184 8.13 -3.58 30.71
CA MET A 184 9.04 -2.47 30.94
C MET A 184 10.47 -2.76 30.48
N ASN A 185 10.94 -4.00 30.64
CA ASN A 185 12.27 -4.41 30.16
C ASN A 185 12.36 -4.43 28.63
N ASP A 186 11.28 -4.79 27.95
CA ASP A 186 11.22 -4.81 26.47
C ASP A 186 11.03 -3.41 25.87
N LEU A 187 10.35 -2.50 26.58
CA LEU A 187 10.21 -1.09 26.19
C LEU A 187 11.52 -0.31 26.30
N SER A 188 12.38 -0.68 27.26
CA SER A 188 13.71 -0.09 27.35
C SER A 188 14.47 -0.45 26.08
N PRO A 189 15.06 0.51 25.35
CA PRO A 189 15.90 0.18 24.21
C PRO A 189 16.97 -0.77 24.72
N ARG A 190 16.92 -2.02 24.25
CA ARG A 190 17.92 -3.02 24.59
C ARG A 190 19.19 -2.45 24.00
N SER A 191 19.99 -1.81 24.84
CA SER A 191 21.21 -1.20 24.40
C SER A 191 21.95 -2.32 23.69
N ASN A 192 22.17 -2.18 22.39
CA ASN A 192 23.09 -3.04 21.64
C ASN A 192 24.53 -2.75 22.11
N LEU A 193 24.73 -2.66 23.43
CA LEU A 193 25.96 -2.98 24.11
C LEU A 193 26.20 -4.46 23.81
N ARG A 194 26.63 -4.71 22.56
CA ARG A 194 27.55 -5.75 22.19
C ARG A 194 28.63 -5.67 23.26
N LYS A 195 28.46 -6.43 24.34
CA LYS A 195 29.44 -6.55 25.43
C LYS A 195 30.71 -6.95 24.73
N ARG A 196 31.55 -5.95 24.43
CA ARG A 196 32.77 -6.13 23.65
C ARG A 196 33.57 -7.12 24.47
N LYS A 197 33.73 -8.33 23.95
CA LYS A 197 34.47 -9.41 24.59
C LYS A 197 35.81 -8.82 25.00
N ARG A 198 36.04 -8.64 26.30
CA ARG A 198 37.28 -8.09 26.85
C ARG A 198 38.37 -9.01 26.33
N SER A 199 39.19 -8.55 25.39
CA SER A 199 40.32 -9.35 24.90
C SER A 199 41.23 -9.57 26.10
N GLN A 200 41.21 -10.77 26.67
CA GLN A 200 42.27 -11.18 27.57
C GLN A 200 43.54 -11.25 26.72
N GLY A 201 44.27 -10.13 26.69
CA GLY A 201 45.63 -10.14 26.19
C GLY A 201 46.41 -11.11 27.05
N GLN A 202 46.86 -12.23 26.45
CA GLN A 202 47.89 -13.05 27.06
C GLN A 202 49.14 -12.19 27.19
N PHE A 203 49.31 -11.52 28.33
CA PHE A 203 50.64 -11.18 28.82
C PHE A 203 51.32 -12.50 29.21
N ARG A 204 51.78 -13.26 28.20
CA ARG A 204 52.82 -14.27 28.39
C ARG A 204 54.09 -13.47 28.66
N GLY A 205 54.39 -13.31 29.95
CA GLY A 205 55.63 -12.71 30.41
C GLY A 205 56.82 -13.37 29.73
N ARG A 206 57.58 -12.57 28.98
CA ARG A 206 58.97 -12.88 28.68
C ARG A 206 59.71 -12.89 30.02
N ARG A 207 60.01 -14.07 30.55
CA ARG A 207 61.17 -14.21 31.42
C ARG A 207 62.35 -14.51 30.53
N ALA A 208 63.25 -13.54 30.42
CA ALA A 208 64.64 -13.80 30.09
C ALA A 208 65.21 -14.71 31.18
N LEU A 209 65.92 -15.77 30.78
CA LEU A 209 66.88 -16.45 31.63
C LEU A 209 68.13 -16.68 30.78
N ASN A 210 69.24 -16.32 31.42
CA ASN A 210 70.62 -16.31 30.96
C ASN A 210 71.12 -17.68 30.50
#